data_AF-A0A1X7SFL2-F1
#
_entry.id   AF-A0A1X7SFL2-F1
#
_cell.length_a   1.000
_cell.length_b   1.000
_cell.length_c   1.000
_cell.angle_alpha   90.00
_cell.angle_beta   90.00
_cell.angle_gamma   90.00
#
_symmetry.space_group_name_H-M   'P 1'
#
loop_
_entity.id
_entity.type
_entity.pdbx_description
1 polymer ?
#
loop_
_entity_poly.entity_id
_entity_poly.type
_entity_poly.pdbx_seq_one_letter_code
_entity_poly.pdbx_strand_id
1 'polypeptide(L)'
;MQVGYVQQQSLHNWEKKYIQPTCQTDPLWCSQWTVNNTGQTNETNLYLDLNAEPAWIQGYTGNGILVGVVDDGVQHTHTDLRNNYVSAYSYDFNYNVSDPSPVGTDSHGTACAGEIVMRRDNNVCGVGVAYDASMA
;
A
#
# COMPACT_ATOMS: atom_id res chain seq x y z
N MET A 1 -41.00 -37.75 2.22
CA MET A 1 -40.28 -36.57 1.69
C MET A 1 -39.84 -35.76 2.89
N GLN A 2 -38.54 -35.75 3.21
CA GLN A 2 -38.00 -35.13 4.43
C GLN A 2 -37.09 -33.99 3.98
N VAL A 3 -37.47 -32.75 4.30
CA VAL A 3 -36.69 -31.55 3.96
C VAL A 3 -35.63 -31.39 5.03
N GLY A 4 -34.35 -31.49 4.65
CA GLY A 4 -33.22 -31.24 5.55
C GLY A 4 -33.04 -29.74 5.76
N TYR A 5 -32.90 -29.32 7.01
CA TYR A 5 -32.56 -27.93 7.34
C TYR A 5 -31.08 -27.68 7.10
N VAL A 6 -30.76 -26.50 6.55
CA VAL A 6 -29.38 -26.02 6.38
C VAL A 6 -28.88 -25.52 7.74
N GLN A 7 -27.73 -26.02 8.20
CA GLN A 7 -27.07 -25.52 9.40
C GLN A 7 -26.63 -24.06 9.21
N GLN A 8 -26.97 -23.21 10.17
CA GLN A 8 -26.45 -21.86 10.27
C GLN A 8 -24.91 -21.93 10.38
N GLN A 9 -24.21 -21.25 9.48
CA GLN A 9 -22.76 -21.08 9.60
C GLN A 9 -22.48 -20.41 10.95
N SER A 10 -21.68 -21.08 11.80
CA SER A 10 -21.17 -20.47 13.02
C SER A 10 -20.41 -19.21 12.62
N LEU A 11 -20.76 -18.07 13.21
CA LEU A 11 -19.95 -16.85 13.09
C LEU A 11 -18.53 -17.24 13.47
N HIS A 12 -17.62 -17.17 12.49
CA HIS A 12 -16.21 -17.36 12.76
C HIS A 12 -15.83 -16.20 13.68
N ASN A 13 -15.51 -16.47 14.94
CA ASN A 13 -14.99 -15.44 15.83
C ASN A 13 -13.59 -15.08 15.34
N TRP A 14 -13.52 -14.07 14.47
CA TRP A 14 -12.27 -13.44 14.10
C TRP A 14 -11.79 -12.63 15.31
N GLU A 15 -11.01 -13.26 16.17
CA GLU A 15 -10.12 -12.49 17.03
C GLU A 15 -9.05 -11.88 16.13
N LYS A 16 -9.05 -10.54 16.00
CA LYS A 16 -7.92 -9.83 15.39
C LYS A 16 -6.68 -10.23 16.20
N LYS A 17 -5.83 -11.08 15.63
CA LYS A 17 -4.49 -11.35 16.17
C LYS A 17 -3.66 -10.09 15.93
N TYR A 18 -3.70 -9.19 16.89
CA TYR A 18 -2.79 -8.05 16.93
C TYR A 18 -1.39 -8.57 17.21
N ILE A 19 -0.58 -8.65 16.16
CA ILE A 19 0.86 -8.70 16.34
C ILE A 19 1.25 -7.29 16.76
N GLN A 20 2.03 -7.18 17.83
CA GLN A 20 2.49 -5.87 18.31
C GLN A 20 3.27 -5.21 17.18
N PRO A 21 2.86 -4.03 16.70
CA PRO A 21 3.54 -3.45 15.57
C PRO A 21 4.92 -2.99 16.00
N THR A 22 5.94 -3.71 15.55
CA THR A 22 7.32 -3.31 15.76
C THR A 22 7.66 -2.26 14.72
N CYS A 23 8.27 -1.16 15.14
CA CYS A 23 8.89 -0.22 14.22
C CYS A 23 9.84 -0.97 13.28
N GLN A 24 9.54 -0.96 11.98
CA GLN A 24 10.37 -1.52 10.91
C GLN A 24 11.57 -0.61 10.63
N THR A 25 12.42 -0.98 9.67
CA THR A 25 13.60 -0.16 9.30
C THR A 25 13.23 1.13 8.58
N ASP A 26 12.03 1.23 7.99
CA ASP A 26 11.60 2.41 7.26
C ASP A 26 11.20 3.55 8.24
N PRO A 27 11.82 4.74 8.14
CA PRO A 27 11.80 5.76 9.20
C PRO A 27 10.41 6.36 9.48
N LEU A 28 9.49 6.33 8.52
CA LEU A 28 8.13 6.87 8.65
C LEU A 28 7.10 5.79 8.98
N TRP A 29 7.47 4.51 9.06
CA TRP A 29 6.54 3.41 9.35
C TRP A 29 5.75 3.63 10.64
N CYS A 30 6.40 4.10 11.70
CA CYS A 30 5.75 4.34 12.99
C CYS A 30 4.82 5.58 12.96
N SER A 31 4.88 6.38 11.90
CA SER A 31 3.96 7.50 11.64
C SER A 31 2.83 7.13 10.68
N GLN A 32 2.90 5.98 10.01
CA GLN A 32 1.95 5.57 8.98
C GLN A 32 0.69 4.89 9.55
N TRP A 33 -0.11 5.69 10.27
CA TRP A 33 -1.29 5.22 11.01
C TRP A 33 -2.36 4.53 10.15
N THR A 34 -2.42 4.84 8.84
CA THR A 34 -3.41 4.25 7.94
C THR A 34 -3.21 2.74 7.73
N VAL A 35 -1.97 2.26 7.86
CA VAL A 35 -1.61 0.85 7.67
C VAL A 35 -1.18 0.20 8.98
N ASN A 36 -0.68 0.99 9.91
CA ASN A 36 -0.23 0.56 11.23
C ASN A 36 -0.68 1.56 12.30
N ASN A 37 -1.88 1.38 12.85
CA ASN A 37 -2.38 2.24 13.91
C ASN A 37 -2.01 1.70 15.29
N THR A 38 -1.06 2.39 15.94
CA THR A 38 -0.64 2.13 17.33
C THR A 38 -0.98 3.28 18.28
N GLY A 39 -1.86 4.22 17.88
CA GLY A 39 -2.18 5.42 18.67
C GLY A 39 -1.20 6.57 18.52
N GLN A 40 -0.39 6.59 17.45
CA GLN A 40 0.63 7.61 17.21
C GLN A 40 0.06 9.00 16.92
N THR A 41 -1.22 9.13 16.61
CA THR A 41 -1.90 10.43 16.39
C THR A 41 -2.68 10.92 17.62
N ASN A 42 -2.50 10.27 18.79
CA ASN A 42 -3.22 10.52 20.04
C ASN A 42 -4.75 10.32 19.92
N GLU A 43 -5.16 9.43 19.02
CA GLU A 43 -6.54 9.01 18.82
C GLU A 43 -6.99 7.98 19.87
N THR A 44 -8.28 7.94 20.14
CA THR A 44 -8.86 6.97 21.09
C THR A 44 -9.10 5.59 20.49
N ASN A 45 -9.23 5.52 19.16
CA ASN A 45 -9.56 4.29 18.44
C ASN A 45 -8.27 3.64 17.91
N LEU A 46 -7.61 2.87 18.76
CA LEU A 46 -6.43 2.09 18.37
C LEU A 46 -6.80 1.02 17.34
N TYR A 47 -5.85 0.69 16.46
CA TYR A 47 -5.97 -0.39 15.46
C TYR A 47 -7.11 -0.21 14.43
N LEU A 48 -7.54 1.04 14.25
CA LEU A 48 -8.41 1.45 13.15
C LEU A 48 -7.55 1.81 11.95
N ASP A 49 -7.01 0.79 11.31
CA ASP A 49 -6.18 0.85 10.11
C ASP A 49 -6.71 -0.13 9.04
N LEU A 50 -6.02 -0.22 7.91
CA LEU A 50 -6.35 -1.13 6.81
C LEU A 50 -6.21 -2.63 7.18
N ASN A 51 -5.60 -2.97 8.32
CA ASN A 51 -5.33 -4.33 8.74
C ASN A 51 -4.61 -5.15 7.64
N ALA A 52 -3.58 -4.54 7.04
CA ALA A 52 -2.83 -5.11 5.91
C ALA A 52 -1.81 -6.18 6.34
N GLU A 53 -1.25 -6.08 7.55
CA GLU A 53 -0.19 -6.98 8.04
C GLU A 53 -0.58 -8.47 8.02
N PRO A 54 -1.80 -8.89 8.39
CA PRO A 54 -2.23 -10.28 8.21
C PRO A 54 -2.17 -10.79 6.77
N ALA A 55 -2.38 -9.93 5.76
CA ALA A 55 -2.24 -10.30 4.36
C ALA A 55 -0.75 -10.47 3.99
N TRP A 56 0.11 -9.57 4.46
CA TRP A 56 1.56 -9.65 4.27
C TRP A 56 2.18 -10.91 4.90
N ILE A 57 1.73 -11.31 6.09
CA ILE A 57 2.18 -12.54 6.77
C ILE A 57 1.80 -13.79 5.96
N GLN A 58 0.69 -13.75 5.24
CA GLN A 58 0.28 -14.81 4.32
C GLN A 58 1.01 -14.76 2.97
N GLY A 59 1.88 -13.77 2.75
CA GLY A 59 2.65 -13.58 1.51
C GLY A 59 1.95 -12.74 0.45
N TYR A 60 0.82 -12.10 0.75
CA TYR A 60 0.10 -11.24 -0.19
C TYR A 60 0.64 -9.80 -0.13
N THR A 61 1.62 -9.49 -0.97
CA THR A 61 2.33 -8.20 -0.97
C THR A 61 2.13 -7.38 -2.25
N GLY A 62 1.31 -7.86 -3.16
CA GLY A 62 1.08 -7.25 -4.48
C GLY A 62 1.97 -7.79 -5.60
N ASN A 63 2.87 -8.74 -5.31
CA ASN A 63 3.74 -9.35 -6.31
C ASN A 63 2.95 -9.88 -7.53
N GLY A 64 3.38 -9.48 -8.73
CA GLY A 64 2.74 -9.85 -9.99
C GLY A 64 1.53 -9.00 -10.38
N ILE A 65 1.14 -8.03 -9.56
CA ILE A 65 0.08 -7.06 -9.89
C ILE A 65 0.72 -5.77 -10.43
N LEU A 66 0.15 -5.25 -11.51
CA LEU A 66 0.46 -3.93 -12.05
C LEU A 66 -0.66 -2.95 -11.70
N VAL A 67 -0.30 -1.81 -11.11
CA VAL A 67 -1.24 -0.74 -10.74
C VAL A 67 -0.92 0.51 -11.55
N GLY A 68 -1.91 1.06 -12.26
CA GLY A 68 -1.78 2.33 -12.96
C GLY A 68 -2.17 3.51 -12.09
N VAL A 69 -1.31 4.52 -11.99
CA VAL A 69 -1.56 5.78 -11.26
C VAL A 69 -1.84 6.88 -12.28
N VAL A 70 -3.13 7.14 -12.53
CA VAL A 70 -3.57 8.16 -13.49
C VAL A 70 -3.76 9.49 -12.76
N ASP A 71 -2.75 10.35 -12.81
CA ASP A 71 -2.67 11.55 -11.97
C ASP A 71 -1.83 12.69 -12.63
N ASP A 72 -1.28 13.61 -11.84
CA ASP A 72 -0.42 14.74 -12.24
C ASP A 72 1.04 14.34 -12.60
N GLY A 73 1.35 13.04 -12.57
CA GLY A 73 2.66 12.49 -12.84
C GLY A 73 3.24 11.75 -11.63
N VAL A 74 4.24 10.93 -11.90
CA VAL A 74 4.90 10.12 -10.86
C VAL A 74 6.40 10.30 -10.99
N GLN A 75 7.06 10.72 -9.90
CA GLN A 75 8.51 10.76 -9.82
C GLN A 75 9.04 9.33 -9.76
N HIS A 76 9.04 8.63 -10.89
CA HIS A 76 9.45 7.23 -10.99
C HIS A 76 10.91 7.01 -10.59
N THR A 77 11.73 8.06 -10.59
CA THR A 77 13.12 8.03 -10.11
C THR A 77 13.27 8.13 -8.59
N HIS A 78 12.18 8.38 -7.84
CA HIS A 78 12.18 8.44 -6.38
C HIS A 78 12.76 7.14 -5.81
N THR A 79 13.64 7.26 -4.81
CA THR A 79 14.41 6.11 -4.27
C THR A 79 13.53 4.99 -3.76
N ASP A 80 12.32 5.34 -3.32
CA ASP A 80 11.33 4.42 -2.78
C ASP A 80 10.38 3.80 -3.81
N LEU A 81 10.36 4.35 -5.04
CA LEU A 81 9.42 3.95 -6.09
C LEU A 81 10.10 3.28 -7.28
N ARG A 82 11.34 3.68 -7.59
CA ARG A 82 12.06 3.29 -8.82
C ARG A 82 12.17 1.79 -9.08
N ASN A 83 12.17 0.97 -8.04
CA ASN A 83 12.29 -0.48 -8.18
C ASN A 83 10.96 -1.14 -8.58
N ASN A 84 9.85 -0.43 -8.43
CA ASN A 84 8.51 -0.92 -8.72
C ASN A 84 7.92 -0.26 -9.99
N TYR A 85 8.60 0.71 -10.60
CA TYR A 85 8.17 1.39 -11.83
C TYR A 85 8.32 0.53 -13.09
N VAL A 86 7.34 0.58 -13.99
CA VAL A 86 7.37 -0.11 -15.30
C VAL A 86 7.08 0.86 -16.45
N SER A 87 8.15 1.37 -17.06
CA SER A 87 8.06 2.37 -18.15
C SER A 87 7.25 1.93 -19.37
N ALA A 88 7.16 0.62 -19.65
CA ALA A 88 6.41 0.11 -20.79
C ALA A 88 4.90 0.39 -20.73
N TYR A 89 4.37 0.68 -19.53
CA TYR A 89 2.95 0.93 -19.30
C TYR A 89 2.65 2.35 -18.82
N SER A 90 3.67 3.21 -18.75
CA SER A 90 3.54 4.60 -18.32
C SER A 90 3.54 5.56 -19.51
N TYR A 91 2.79 6.64 -19.39
CA TYR A 91 2.71 7.65 -20.43
C TYR A 91 2.26 9.00 -19.88
N ASP A 92 2.88 10.07 -20.37
CA ASP A 92 2.43 11.43 -20.15
C ASP A 92 1.56 11.87 -21.35
N PHE A 93 0.25 11.93 -21.12
CA PHE A 93 -0.71 12.39 -22.13
C PHE A 93 -0.77 13.91 -22.28
N ASN A 94 -0.29 14.68 -21.30
CA ASN A 94 -0.27 16.14 -21.36
C ASN A 94 0.80 16.63 -22.34
N TYR A 95 1.94 15.94 -22.38
CA TYR A 95 3.08 16.27 -23.26
C TYR A 95 3.32 15.25 -24.38
N ASN A 96 2.56 14.17 -24.41
CA ASN A 96 2.63 13.10 -25.42
C ASN A 96 4.04 12.47 -25.49
N VAL A 97 4.58 12.10 -24.32
CA VAL A 97 5.89 11.47 -24.14
C VAL A 97 5.79 10.27 -23.18
N SER A 98 6.77 9.37 -23.19
CA SER A 98 6.75 8.16 -22.35
C SER A 98 7.22 8.39 -20.91
N ASP A 99 7.81 9.54 -20.60
CA ASP A 99 8.30 9.87 -19.26
C ASP A 99 7.19 10.58 -18.46
N PRO A 100 6.61 9.95 -17.44
CA PRO A 100 5.52 10.53 -16.65
C PRO A 100 6.03 11.41 -15.50
N SER A 101 7.28 11.89 -15.57
CA SER A 101 7.88 12.70 -14.51
C SER A 101 7.05 13.97 -14.26
N PRO A 102 6.75 14.31 -13.00
CA PRO A 102 5.96 15.48 -12.66
C PRO A 102 6.69 16.77 -13.04
N VAL A 103 5.93 17.82 -13.33
CA VAL A 103 6.45 19.14 -13.68
C VAL A 103 6.09 20.17 -12.60
N GLY A 104 7.04 21.01 -12.21
CA GLY A 104 6.76 22.11 -11.26
C GLY A 104 6.39 21.62 -9.86
N THR A 105 5.12 21.79 -9.47
CA THR A 105 4.59 21.44 -8.14
C THR A 105 3.76 20.16 -8.14
N ASP A 106 3.67 19.49 -9.28
CA ASP A 106 2.95 18.23 -9.41
C ASP A 106 3.60 17.19 -8.48
N SER A 107 2.80 16.67 -7.57
CA SER A 107 3.27 15.84 -6.45
C SER A 107 2.22 14.85 -5.97
N HIS A 108 0.97 15.02 -6.40
CA HIS A 108 -0.15 14.23 -5.96
C HIS A 108 0.00 12.77 -6.41
N GLY A 109 0.31 12.54 -7.69
CA GLY A 109 0.54 11.20 -8.23
C GLY A 109 1.72 10.48 -7.59
N THR A 110 2.79 11.20 -7.24
CA THR A 110 3.93 10.61 -6.52
C THR A 110 3.55 10.20 -5.10
N ALA A 111 2.75 11.01 -4.40
CA ALA A 111 2.25 10.66 -3.07
C ALA A 111 1.31 9.44 -3.13
N CYS A 112 0.35 9.43 -4.07
CA CYS A 112 -0.54 8.30 -4.29
C CYS A 112 0.21 7.01 -4.67
N ALA A 113 1.21 7.11 -5.55
CA ALA A 113 2.08 5.98 -5.88
C ALA A 113 2.82 5.45 -4.64
N GLY A 114 3.26 6.36 -3.76
CA GLY A 114 3.87 6.02 -2.47
C GLY A 114 2.96 5.17 -1.59
N GLU A 115 1.71 5.58 -1.41
CA GLU A 115 0.74 4.82 -0.60
C GLU A 115 0.54 3.38 -1.10
N ILE A 116 0.68 3.16 -2.42
CA ILE A 116 0.46 1.85 -3.03
C ILE A 116 1.74 1.01 -3.00
N VAL A 117 2.84 1.52 -3.57
CA VAL A 117 4.01 0.69 -3.94
C VAL A 117 5.34 1.16 -3.37
N MET A 118 5.39 2.11 -2.42
CA MET A 118 6.68 2.43 -1.80
C MET A 118 7.28 1.19 -1.12
N ARG A 119 8.60 1.01 -1.26
CA ARG A 119 9.28 -0.24 -0.93
C ARG A 119 9.33 -0.44 0.58
N ARG A 120 9.16 -1.69 1.00
CA ARG A 120 9.39 -2.11 2.37
C ARG A 120 10.86 -2.44 2.61
N ASP A 121 11.32 -2.21 3.83
CA ASP A 121 12.61 -2.60 4.39
C ASP A 121 13.82 -2.03 3.59
N ASN A 122 13.71 -0.79 3.11
CA ASN A 122 14.77 -0.12 2.35
C ASN A 122 15.36 1.12 3.05
N ASN A 123 14.87 1.44 4.25
CA ASN A 123 15.31 2.55 5.09
C ASN A 123 15.02 3.93 4.47
N VAL A 124 13.97 4.01 3.64
CA VAL A 124 13.44 5.23 3.00
C VAL A 124 11.97 5.34 3.36
N CYS A 125 11.50 6.56 3.66
CA CYS A 125 10.10 6.87 3.94
C CYS A 125 9.34 5.78 4.74
N GLY A 126 8.27 5.22 4.18
CA GLY A 126 7.34 4.28 4.83
C GLY A 126 7.17 3.00 4.02
N VAL A 127 5.98 2.40 4.05
CA VAL A 127 5.72 1.12 3.34
C VAL A 127 4.41 1.18 2.55
N GLY A 128 4.44 0.87 1.27
CA GLY A 128 3.24 0.83 0.43
C GLY A 128 2.35 -0.35 0.82
N VAL A 129 1.03 -0.21 0.67
CA VAL A 129 0.09 -1.31 0.99
C VAL A 129 0.41 -2.59 0.19
N ALA A 130 0.86 -2.41 -1.06
CA ALA A 130 1.27 -3.44 -2.00
C ALA A 130 2.72 -3.21 -2.45
N TYR A 131 3.65 -3.21 -1.48
CA TYR A 131 5.07 -2.86 -1.68
C TYR A 131 5.87 -3.73 -2.67
N ASP A 132 5.33 -4.87 -3.12
CA ASP A 132 5.92 -5.70 -4.20
C ASP A 132 5.14 -5.62 -5.53
N ALA A 133 4.06 -4.83 -5.59
CA ALA A 133 3.39 -4.56 -6.86
C ALA A 133 4.25 -3.67 -7.75
N SER A 134 4.01 -3.75 -9.06
CA SER A 134 4.53 -2.82 -10.04
C SER A 134 3.58 -1.63 -10.21
N MET A 135 4.12 -0.45 -10.50
CA MET A 135 3.36 0.74 -10.85
C MET A 135 3.63 1.20 -12.28
N ALA A 136 2.61 1.82 -12.87
CA ALA A 136 2.66 2.48 -14.18
C ALA A 136 2.06 3.88 -14.11
#